data_AF-A0AAV1C5Z7-F1
#
_entry.id   AF-A0AAV1C5Z7-F1
#
_cell.length_a   1.000
_cell.length_b   1.000
_cell.length_c   1.000
_cell.angle_alpha   90.00
_cell.angle_beta   90.00
_cell.angle_gamma   90.00
#
_symmetry.space_group_name_H-M   'P 1'
#
loop_
_entity.id
_entity.type
_entity.pdbx_description
1 polymer ?
#
loop_
_entity_poly.entity_id
_entity_poly.type
_entity_poly.pdbx_seq_one_letter_code
_entity_poly.pdbx_strand_id
1 'polypeptide(L)'
;MKNQNEKEGHKGTTAVDKNTRPFSGWKRSSRNTAISNLFKVFVVLTMTERVQRFLSREMREGKAFMMMIILFRIALSVGAAGDRQQKWWHSESTSGTTSSEINRAASSVVFPLYGNVYPEGYYFVQVNLGQPPQPYFLDPDTGSDLTWLQCDAPCVHCTKAPHPPYRPTNDLVVCKDPLCASLHSGDYNCDSPEQCDYEVEYADGGSSLGVLVKDMFSLNLTNGVRLRPRLAFGCGYDQVPGASSHPLDGILGLGKGKSGIVSQLKNQGVVRNVLGHCLSGRGGGFLFLGDGIYDSSRVLWTPMLRDSIDSKHYSAGSAELILGGRSSGNKNLAFVFDSGSSYTYLGSQPYRSLLYWLTKELNGKPLREATDDDTLPHCWKGRNPFRSINEVAKFFKPLALKFNNGWRSKPQFEIPPEGYLIISKRGNACLGILNGTEIGLQNFNVIGDISMQDSMVIYDNEKKAIGWTAANCDRPPKSNSRLVM
;
A
#
# COMPACT_ATOMS: atom_id res chain seq x y z
N MET A 1 -0.98 -25.76 62.26
CA MET A 1 -0.15 -26.90 62.68
C MET A 1 1.21 -26.76 62.00
N LYS A 2 2.25 -26.54 62.83
CA LYS A 2 3.72 -26.52 62.60
C LYS A 2 4.26 -25.61 61.46
N ASN A 3 4.82 -24.43 61.77
CA ASN A 3 6.14 -24.09 62.37
C ASN A 3 7.27 -24.01 61.31
N GLN A 4 7.77 -22.80 61.00
CA GLN A 4 8.93 -22.09 61.62
C GLN A 4 10.27 -22.58 61.02
N ASN A 5 11.33 -21.81 60.80
CA ASN A 5 11.68 -20.39 61.01
C ASN A 5 13.09 -20.17 60.39
N GLU A 6 13.40 -18.90 60.03
CA GLU A 6 14.65 -18.13 60.31
C GLU A 6 16.04 -18.68 59.87
N LYS A 7 17.10 -17.90 59.58
CA LYS A 7 17.45 -16.46 59.68
C LYS A 7 18.80 -16.21 58.94
N GLU A 8 19.02 -14.94 58.58
CA GLU A 8 20.26 -14.09 58.66
C GLU A 8 21.66 -14.75 58.54
N GLY A 9 22.73 -14.20 57.93
CA GLY A 9 23.10 -12.87 57.48
C GLY A 9 24.63 -12.68 57.56
N HIS A 10 25.17 -11.67 56.85
CA HIS A 10 26.45 -10.95 57.05
C HIS A 10 27.80 -11.34 56.36
N LYS A 11 28.22 -10.42 55.46
CA LYS A 11 29.52 -9.69 55.28
C LYS A 11 30.88 -10.40 55.48
N GLY A 12 31.83 -10.10 54.57
CA GLY A 12 33.25 -9.93 54.95
C GLY A 12 34.29 -10.18 53.84
N THR A 13 35.10 -9.17 53.57
CA THR A 13 36.13 -8.94 52.54
C THR A 13 37.51 -9.59 52.77
N THR A 14 38.39 -9.39 51.75
CA THR A 14 39.89 -9.43 51.69
C THR A 14 40.53 -10.78 51.34
N ALA A 15 41.66 -10.95 50.62
CA ALA A 15 42.53 -10.25 49.65
C ALA A 15 43.94 -10.92 49.73
N VAL A 16 44.83 -10.68 48.74
CA VAL A 16 46.32 -10.85 48.76
C VAL A 16 46.83 -12.26 48.36
N ASP A 17 47.89 -12.53 47.57
CA ASP A 17 49.08 -11.83 47.00
C ASP A 17 49.52 -12.54 45.68
N LYS A 18 49.94 -11.86 44.59
CA LYS A 18 51.28 -11.39 44.15
C LYS A 18 52.37 -12.44 43.84
N ASN A 19 52.92 -12.33 42.61
CA ASN A 19 54.36 -12.21 42.20
C ASN A 19 54.55 -12.75 40.75
N THR A 20 55.36 -12.25 39.81
CA THR A 20 56.26 -11.09 39.64
C THR A 20 56.69 -10.99 38.16
N ARG A 21 56.63 -9.76 37.61
CA ARG A 21 57.42 -9.02 36.55
C ARG A 21 58.75 -9.59 35.97
N PRO A 22 59.45 -8.89 35.03
CA PRO A 22 59.06 -8.01 33.89
C PRO A 22 59.96 -8.17 32.61
N PHE A 23 59.66 -7.47 31.50
CA PHE A 23 60.69 -6.90 30.62
C PHE A 23 60.28 -5.53 30.05
N SER A 24 61.23 -4.59 30.15
CA SER A 24 61.35 -3.20 29.65
C SER A 24 61.30 -3.09 28.11
N GLY A 25 61.12 -1.96 27.41
CA GLY A 25 61.04 -0.50 27.59
C GLY A 25 60.56 0.05 26.21
N TRP A 26 60.19 1.32 25.95
CA TRP A 26 60.87 2.58 26.20
C TRP A 26 59.92 3.75 25.83
N LYS A 27 59.98 4.80 26.67
CA LYS A 27 59.73 6.25 26.45
C LYS A 27 58.61 6.79 25.54
N ARG A 28 57.73 7.56 26.20
CA ARG A 28 56.99 8.74 25.73
C ARG A 28 57.84 9.69 24.88
N SER A 29 57.27 10.15 23.76
CA SER A 29 57.47 11.49 23.23
C SER A 29 56.13 12.04 22.75
N SER A 30 55.82 13.26 23.20
CA SER A 30 54.64 14.06 22.88
C SER A 30 54.66 14.55 21.44
N ARG A 31 53.65 14.16 20.65
CA ARG A 31 53.09 14.90 19.48
C ARG A 31 51.96 14.06 18.91
N ASN A 32 50.71 14.49 19.12
CA ASN A 32 49.58 14.41 18.16
C ASN A 32 48.25 14.71 18.83
N THR A 33 48.13 15.90 19.43
CA THR A 33 46.83 16.55 19.69
C THR A 33 46.43 17.41 18.48
N ALA A 34 46.62 16.88 17.27
CA ALA A 34 46.27 17.54 16.00
C ALA A 34 45.57 16.60 14.99
N ILE A 35 45.57 15.28 15.20
CA ILE A 35 44.93 14.32 14.28
C ILE A 35 43.51 13.94 14.74
N SER A 36 43.16 14.19 16.01
CA SER A 36 41.80 14.01 16.54
C SER A 36 40.81 15.11 16.11
N ASN A 37 41.28 16.25 15.61
CA ASN A 37 40.42 17.36 15.19
C ASN A 37 40.21 17.44 13.67
N LEU A 38 41.07 16.81 12.85
CA LEU A 38 40.87 16.73 11.40
C LEU A 38 39.83 15.68 11.00
N PHE A 39 39.67 14.59 11.77
CA PHE A 39 38.61 13.59 11.54
C PHE A 39 37.21 14.09 11.94
N LYS A 40 37.12 14.98 12.94
CA LYS A 40 35.84 15.63 13.31
C LYS A 40 35.43 16.73 12.32
N VAL A 41 36.39 17.39 11.67
CA VAL A 41 36.10 18.40 10.64
C VAL A 41 35.69 17.74 9.31
N PHE A 42 36.24 16.58 8.95
CA PHE A 42 35.87 15.88 7.70
C PHE A 42 34.48 15.21 7.75
N VAL A 43 34.05 14.75 8.94
CA VAL A 43 32.69 14.20 9.15
C VAL A 43 31.64 15.32 9.23
N VAL A 44 32.03 16.53 9.67
CA VAL A 44 31.12 17.70 9.66
C VAL A 44 31.04 18.37 8.28
N LEU A 45 32.09 18.28 7.45
CA LEU A 45 32.07 18.80 6.07
C LEU A 45 31.36 17.89 5.04
N THR A 46 31.26 16.58 5.28
CA THR A 46 30.49 15.68 4.39
C THR A 46 29.00 15.63 4.73
N MET A 47 28.61 16.01 5.96
CA MET A 47 27.20 16.15 6.34
C MET A 47 26.56 17.48 5.93
N THR A 48 27.33 18.48 5.51
CA THR A 48 26.79 19.78 5.08
C THR A 48 26.44 19.85 3.59
N GLU A 49 27.04 19.03 2.71
CA GLU A 49 26.69 19.04 1.28
C GLU A 49 25.42 18.24 0.89
N ARG A 50 24.99 17.28 1.72
CA ARG A 50 23.75 16.50 1.50
C ARG A 50 22.52 17.21 2.04
N VAL A 51 22.63 17.89 3.18
CA VAL A 51 21.57 18.76 3.72
C VAL A 51 21.37 19.99 2.84
N GLN A 52 22.42 20.51 2.20
CA GLN A 52 22.29 21.65 1.28
C GLN A 52 21.67 21.26 -0.08
N ARG A 53 21.80 20.00 -0.52
CA ARG A 53 21.10 19.47 -1.71
C ARG A 53 19.63 19.14 -1.45
N PHE A 54 19.29 18.71 -0.24
CA PHE A 54 17.91 18.49 0.19
C PHE A 54 17.17 19.82 0.42
N LEU A 55 17.78 20.76 1.16
CA LEU A 55 17.17 22.07 1.43
C LEU A 55 17.12 23.01 0.20
N SER A 56 17.95 22.80 -0.83
CA SER A 56 17.89 23.56 -2.09
C SER A 56 16.92 22.97 -3.13
N ARG A 57 16.36 21.78 -2.85
CA ARG A 57 15.21 21.20 -3.56
C ARG A 57 13.89 21.64 -2.90
N GLU A 58 13.82 21.64 -1.57
CA GLU A 58 12.65 22.10 -0.82
C GLU A 58 12.40 23.63 -0.86
N MET A 59 13.43 24.47 -0.97
CA MET A 59 13.27 25.94 -1.06
C MET A 59 13.05 26.48 -2.49
N ARG A 60 12.89 25.62 -3.50
CA ARG A 60 12.65 26.03 -4.90
C ARG A 60 11.23 25.82 -5.42
N GLU A 61 10.36 25.18 -4.64
CA GLU A 61 8.94 24.95 -5.03
C GLU A 61 7.94 25.74 -4.17
N GLY A 62 8.36 26.30 -3.04
CA GLY A 62 7.55 27.19 -2.23
C GLY A 62 7.79 28.67 -2.56
N LYS A 63 6.88 29.28 -3.34
CA LYS A 63 6.68 30.74 -3.63
C LYS A 63 6.87 31.23 -5.08
N ALA A 64 6.59 30.41 -6.09
CA ALA A 64 6.49 30.89 -7.48
C ALA A 64 5.22 30.44 -8.23
N PHE A 65 4.12 30.21 -7.52
CA PHE A 65 2.81 29.88 -8.13
C PHE A 65 1.77 30.97 -7.84
N MET A 66 2.11 32.22 -8.13
CA MET A 66 1.18 33.35 -8.06
C MET A 66 1.70 34.58 -8.84
N MET A 67 2.10 34.40 -10.11
CA MET A 67 2.23 35.50 -11.09
C MET A 67 2.62 35.00 -12.50
N MET A 68 1.79 34.15 -13.12
CA MET A 68 1.87 33.86 -14.58
C MET A 68 0.47 33.66 -15.18
N ILE A 69 -0.48 34.48 -14.73
CA ILE A 69 -1.70 34.81 -15.47
C ILE A 69 -1.80 36.33 -15.37
N ILE A 70 -1.31 37.02 -16.40
CA ILE A 70 -1.52 38.42 -16.82
C ILE A 70 -0.24 38.82 -17.57
N LEU A 71 -0.43 39.32 -18.81
CA LEU A 71 0.56 39.69 -19.83
C LEU A 71 0.94 38.59 -20.84
N PHE A 72 0.11 38.37 -21.86
CA PHE A 72 0.39 38.91 -23.20
C PHE A 72 -0.76 38.58 -24.19
N ARG A 73 -1.49 39.61 -24.59
CA ARG A 73 -2.35 39.67 -25.78
C ARG A 73 -1.96 40.96 -26.52
N ILE A 74 -1.90 40.88 -27.86
CA ILE A 74 -1.75 41.94 -28.90
C ILE A 74 -0.26 42.26 -29.20
N ALA A 75 0.27 42.23 -30.44
CA ALA A 75 -0.24 42.51 -31.80
C ALA A 75 0.50 41.67 -32.90
N LEU A 76 -0.18 41.04 -33.89
CA LEU A 76 -0.49 41.47 -35.29
C LEU A 76 0.65 41.28 -36.33
N SER A 77 0.58 40.24 -37.18
CA SER A 77 0.14 40.20 -38.62
C SER A 77 1.27 40.51 -39.64
N VAL A 78 1.52 39.74 -40.72
CA VAL A 78 0.73 39.53 -41.96
C VAL A 78 1.33 38.35 -42.77
N GLY A 79 0.49 37.64 -43.56
CA GLY A 79 0.93 37.00 -44.81
C GLY A 79 0.28 35.65 -45.17
N ALA A 80 -0.58 35.66 -46.18
CA ALA A 80 -1.42 34.54 -46.63
C ALA A 80 -0.74 33.60 -47.64
N ALA A 81 -1.20 32.34 -47.72
CA ALA A 81 -1.59 31.63 -48.95
C ALA A 81 -1.97 30.19 -48.56
N GLY A 82 -3.10 29.70 -49.09
CA GLY A 82 -3.63 28.39 -48.77
C GLY A 82 -2.92 27.24 -49.48
N ASP A 83 -3.16 26.02 -49.01
CA ASP A 83 -3.38 24.93 -49.96
C ASP A 83 -4.24 23.82 -49.38
N ARG A 84 -5.03 23.23 -50.29
CA ARG A 84 -6.07 22.24 -50.05
C ARG A 84 -5.52 20.89 -50.49
N GLN A 85 -5.28 19.95 -49.57
CA GLN A 85 -4.99 18.56 -49.96
C GLN A 85 -5.76 17.52 -49.15
N GLN A 86 -6.35 16.61 -49.93
CA GLN A 86 -7.24 15.53 -49.56
C GLN A 86 -6.49 14.42 -48.80
N LYS A 87 -7.10 13.91 -47.73
CA LYS A 87 -6.68 12.66 -47.09
C LYS A 87 -7.13 11.48 -47.95
N TRP A 88 -6.17 10.77 -48.54
CA TRP A 88 -6.34 9.42 -49.07
C TRP A 88 -5.93 8.41 -47.99
N TRP A 89 -6.81 7.48 -47.66
CA TRP A 89 -6.50 6.31 -46.84
C TRP A 89 -6.14 5.15 -47.77
N HIS A 90 -4.88 4.74 -47.80
CA HIS A 90 -4.51 3.43 -48.34
C HIS A 90 -4.51 2.41 -47.20
N SER A 91 -5.41 1.44 -47.34
CA SER A 91 -5.39 0.14 -46.65
C SER A 91 -4.32 -0.71 -47.31
N GLU A 92 -3.32 -1.15 -46.56
CA GLU A 92 -2.38 -2.16 -47.03
C GLU A 92 -2.35 -3.33 -46.05
N SER A 93 -2.94 -4.43 -46.50
CA SER A 93 -2.91 -5.74 -45.86
C SER A 93 -1.54 -6.38 -46.09
N THR A 94 -0.90 -6.84 -45.02
CA THR A 94 0.17 -7.84 -45.14
C THR A 94 -0.14 -9.02 -44.23
N SER A 95 -0.27 -10.17 -44.88
CA SER A 95 -0.56 -11.48 -44.34
C SER A 95 0.70 -12.17 -43.84
N GLY A 96 0.59 -12.81 -42.67
CA GLY A 96 1.20 -14.12 -42.41
C GLY A 96 2.58 -14.13 -41.76
N THR A 97 2.63 -14.50 -40.48
CA THR A 97 3.42 -15.66 -40.02
C THR A 97 2.76 -16.19 -38.74
N THR A 98 2.06 -17.32 -38.88
CA THR A 98 1.49 -18.09 -37.77
C THR A 98 2.61 -18.71 -36.94
N SER A 99 2.98 -18.05 -35.84
CA SER A 99 3.53 -18.77 -34.69
C SER A 99 2.35 -19.26 -33.86
N SER A 100 2.34 -20.54 -33.52
CA SER A 100 1.30 -21.17 -32.74
C SER A 100 1.24 -20.52 -31.36
N GLU A 101 0.36 -19.53 -31.19
CA GLU A 101 -0.20 -19.18 -29.90
C GLU A 101 -1.01 -20.39 -29.41
N ILE A 102 -0.31 -21.31 -28.76
CA ILE A 102 -0.97 -22.21 -27.82
C ILE A 102 -1.56 -21.28 -26.77
N ASN A 103 -2.87 -21.05 -26.87
CA ASN A 103 -3.72 -20.48 -25.85
C ASN A 103 -3.53 -21.29 -24.55
N ARG A 104 -2.45 -21.05 -23.81
CA ARG A 104 -2.44 -21.36 -22.38
C ARG A 104 -3.49 -20.43 -21.81
N ALA A 105 -4.66 -20.98 -21.47
CA ALA A 105 -5.62 -20.27 -20.66
C ALA A 105 -4.86 -19.74 -19.44
N ALA A 106 -4.74 -18.42 -19.33
CA ALA A 106 -4.07 -17.79 -18.21
C ALA A 106 -4.71 -18.34 -16.92
N SER A 107 -3.87 -18.81 -15.99
CA SER A 107 -4.37 -19.34 -14.73
C SER A 107 -4.53 -18.20 -13.72
N SER A 108 -5.00 -18.52 -12.53
CA SER A 108 -4.97 -17.58 -11.41
C SER A 108 -4.15 -18.12 -10.25
N VAL A 109 -3.71 -17.22 -9.38
CA VAL A 109 -3.14 -17.52 -8.05
C VAL A 109 -4.12 -17.02 -7.01
N VAL A 110 -4.32 -17.78 -5.94
CA VAL A 110 -5.16 -17.36 -4.80
C VAL A 110 -4.34 -17.44 -3.52
N PHE A 111 -4.35 -16.35 -2.76
CA PHE A 111 -3.77 -16.27 -1.42
C PHE A 111 -4.88 -16.18 -0.39
N PRO A 112 -4.86 -17.00 0.68
CA PRO A 112 -5.68 -16.72 1.84
C PRO A 112 -5.20 -15.42 2.49
N LEU A 113 -6.16 -14.58 2.88
CA LEU A 113 -5.89 -13.41 3.70
C LEU A 113 -6.13 -13.74 5.17
N TYR A 114 -5.33 -13.12 6.02
CA TYR A 114 -5.43 -13.18 7.47
C TYR A 114 -5.51 -11.75 8.02
N GLY A 115 -5.88 -11.61 9.29
CA GLY A 115 -6.07 -10.31 9.93
C GLY A 115 -7.51 -9.81 9.84
N ASN A 116 -7.73 -8.55 10.24
CA ASN A 116 -9.01 -7.87 10.24
C ASN A 116 -8.80 -6.36 10.41
N VAL A 117 -9.78 -5.55 10.02
CA VAL A 117 -9.78 -4.09 10.29
C VAL A 117 -9.74 -3.81 11.79
N TYR A 118 -10.45 -4.62 12.59
CA TYR A 118 -10.46 -4.48 14.04
C TYR A 118 -10.61 -5.86 14.71
N PRO A 119 -9.85 -6.17 15.77
CA PRO A 119 -8.89 -5.30 16.47
C PRO A 119 -7.47 -5.23 15.89
N GLU A 120 -7.15 -6.00 14.85
CA GLU A 120 -5.78 -6.12 14.32
C GLU A 120 -5.32 -4.85 13.62
N GLY A 121 -6.20 -4.23 12.82
CA GLY A 121 -5.88 -3.01 12.07
C GLY A 121 -5.26 -3.25 10.71
N TYR A 122 -5.19 -4.49 10.22
CA TYR A 122 -4.57 -4.82 8.92
C TYR A 122 -4.95 -6.21 8.44
N TYR A 123 -4.75 -6.44 7.14
CA TYR A 123 -4.70 -7.75 6.53
C TYR A 123 -3.28 -8.12 6.12
N PHE A 124 -3.02 -9.41 5.95
CA PHE A 124 -1.76 -9.87 5.37
C PHE A 124 -1.93 -11.18 4.60
N VAL A 125 -1.01 -11.43 3.68
CA VAL A 125 -0.86 -12.71 2.99
C VAL A 125 0.47 -13.37 3.34
N GLN A 126 0.52 -14.70 3.25
CA GLN A 126 1.79 -15.43 3.26
C GLN A 126 2.31 -15.61 1.83
N VAL A 127 3.52 -15.12 1.57
CA VAL A 127 4.28 -15.36 0.34
C VAL A 127 5.49 -16.23 0.68
N ASN A 128 5.81 -17.20 -0.19
CA ASN A 128 6.95 -18.09 0.01
C ASN A 128 8.08 -17.74 -0.97
N LEU A 129 9.26 -17.38 -0.45
CA LEU A 129 10.41 -16.85 -1.21
C LEU A 129 11.65 -17.74 -1.11
N GLY A 130 12.47 -17.71 -2.15
CA GLY A 130 13.80 -18.33 -2.18
C GLY A 130 13.79 -19.85 -2.40
N GLN A 131 14.98 -20.44 -2.23
CA GLN A 131 15.22 -21.87 -2.37
C GLN A 131 16.12 -22.40 -1.24
N PRO A 132 15.62 -23.22 -0.30
CA PRO A 132 14.23 -23.69 -0.20
C PRO A 132 13.23 -22.56 0.10
N PRO A 133 11.94 -22.69 -0.26
CA PRO A 133 10.95 -21.64 -0.02
C PRO A 133 10.73 -21.36 1.48
N GLN A 134 10.78 -20.09 1.86
CA GLN A 134 10.57 -19.60 3.23
C GLN A 134 9.35 -18.67 3.29
N PRO A 135 8.50 -18.75 4.33
CA PRO A 135 7.30 -17.94 4.46
C PRO A 135 7.62 -16.52 4.94
N TYR A 136 6.91 -15.53 4.38
CA TYR A 136 6.91 -14.13 4.79
C TYR A 136 5.49 -13.56 4.76
N PHE A 137 5.16 -12.71 5.72
CA PHE A 137 3.87 -12.05 5.85
C PHE A 137 3.95 -10.63 5.31
N LEU A 138 3.18 -10.36 4.26
CA LEU A 138 3.19 -9.09 3.54
C LEU A 138 1.81 -8.44 3.56
N ASP A 139 1.80 -7.12 3.69
CA ASP A 139 0.60 -6.28 3.60
C ASP A 139 0.15 -6.13 2.13
N PRO A 140 -1.06 -6.55 1.73
CA PRO A 140 -1.55 -6.37 0.36
C PRO A 140 -1.92 -4.91 0.10
N ASP A 141 -1.14 -4.22 -0.73
CA ASP A 141 -1.26 -2.78 -0.92
C ASP A 141 -1.58 -2.43 -2.39
N THR A 142 -2.84 -2.07 -2.67
CA THR A 142 -3.25 -1.58 -4.01
C THR A 142 -2.94 -0.09 -4.25
N GLY A 143 -2.41 0.60 -3.25
CA GLY A 143 -1.91 1.97 -3.29
C GLY A 143 -0.47 2.10 -3.82
N SER A 144 0.35 1.05 -3.74
CA SER A 144 1.74 1.08 -4.24
C SER A 144 2.10 -0.08 -5.19
N ASP A 145 3.01 0.17 -6.13
CA ASP A 145 3.40 -0.84 -7.14
C ASP A 145 4.40 -1.87 -6.62
N LEU A 146 5.41 -1.42 -5.88
CA LEU A 146 6.58 -2.25 -5.57
C LEU A 146 6.31 -3.16 -4.37
N THR A 147 6.41 -4.47 -4.60
CA THR A 147 6.58 -5.43 -3.50
C THR A 147 7.98 -5.31 -2.92
N TRP A 148 8.09 -5.20 -1.59
CA TRP A 148 9.37 -5.19 -0.88
C TRP A 148 9.29 -5.95 0.44
N LEU A 149 10.44 -6.41 0.92
CA LEU A 149 10.59 -7.02 2.24
C LEU A 149 11.93 -6.68 2.89
N GLN A 150 11.95 -6.74 4.23
CA GLN A 150 13.17 -6.49 5.00
C GLN A 150 14.19 -7.61 4.79
N CYS A 151 15.40 -7.23 4.38
CA CYS A 151 16.47 -8.15 4.02
C CYS A 151 17.62 -8.17 5.04
N ASP A 152 18.39 -9.26 5.04
CA ASP A 152 19.65 -9.39 5.77
C ASP A 152 20.77 -8.65 5.03
N ALA A 153 20.75 -7.33 5.19
CA ALA A 153 21.78 -6.40 4.77
C ALA A 153 22.21 -5.55 5.98
N PRO A 154 23.32 -4.77 5.90
CA PRO A 154 23.68 -3.82 6.93
C PRO A 154 22.57 -2.79 7.15
N CYS A 155 21.66 -3.10 8.05
CA CYS A 155 20.43 -2.35 8.20
C CYS A 155 20.67 -1.02 8.91
N VAL A 156 20.06 0.05 8.39
CA VAL A 156 20.12 1.39 8.97
C VAL A 156 19.02 1.56 9.99
N HIS A 157 17.75 1.44 9.57
CA HIS A 157 16.58 1.33 10.42
C HIS A 157 15.82 0.07 10.04
N CYS A 158 15.68 -0.88 10.98
CA CYS A 158 14.93 -2.12 10.78
C CYS A 158 13.78 -2.22 11.76
N THR A 159 12.66 -2.75 11.28
CA THR A 159 11.48 -3.01 12.08
C THR A 159 11.51 -4.44 12.63
N LYS A 160 10.75 -4.67 13.71
CA LYS A 160 10.53 -6.01 14.23
C LYS A 160 9.48 -6.70 13.37
N ALA A 161 9.88 -7.80 12.74
CA ALA A 161 9.02 -8.59 11.87
C ALA A 161 8.86 -10.03 12.40
N PRO A 162 7.82 -10.78 11.96
CA PRO A 162 7.57 -12.15 12.40
C PRO A 162 8.66 -13.14 11.98
N HIS A 163 9.33 -12.90 10.84
CA HIS A 163 10.38 -13.77 10.32
C HIS A 163 11.76 -13.11 10.35
N PRO A 164 12.85 -13.90 10.32
CA PRO A 164 14.19 -13.36 10.14
C PRO A 164 14.32 -12.60 8.80
N PRO A 165 15.12 -11.52 8.74
CA PRO A 165 15.35 -10.79 7.49
C PRO A 165 15.77 -11.72 6.34
N TYR A 166 15.20 -11.49 5.16
CA TYR A 166 15.41 -12.36 4.02
C TYR A 166 16.82 -12.27 3.47
N ARG A 167 17.41 -13.42 3.12
CA ARG A 167 18.72 -13.51 2.48
C ARG A 167 18.52 -13.77 0.98
N PRO A 168 18.57 -12.74 0.13
CA PRO A 168 18.37 -12.94 -1.31
C PRO A 168 19.54 -13.65 -1.96
N THR A 169 19.29 -14.25 -3.13
CA THR A 169 20.37 -14.53 -4.08
C THR A 169 21.03 -13.22 -4.54
N ASN A 170 22.31 -13.27 -4.90
CA ASN A 170 23.06 -12.10 -5.38
C ASN A 170 22.72 -11.74 -6.85
N ASP A 171 21.43 -11.80 -7.21
CA ASP A 171 20.88 -11.48 -8.54
C ASP A 171 20.26 -10.08 -8.50
N LEU A 172 21.13 -9.07 -8.48
CA LEU A 172 20.74 -7.66 -8.47
C LEU A 172 20.12 -7.25 -9.81
N VAL A 173 19.09 -6.42 -9.72
CA VAL A 173 18.56 -5.74 -10.92
C VAL A 173 19.48 -4.56 -11.23
N VAL A 174 20.06 -4.55 -12.43
CA VAL A 174 20.96 -3.49 -12.87
C VAL A 174 20.23 -2.17 -13.08
N CYS A 175 20.93 -1.05 -12.94
CA CYS A 175 20.36 0.29 -13.01
C CYS A 175 19.55 0.53 -14.29
N LYS A 176 20.02 0.05 -15.45
CA LYS A 176 19.37 0.27 -16.75
C LYS A 176 18.25 -0.74 -17.08
N ASP A 177 17.92 -1.65 -16.16
CA ASP A 177 16.80 -2.59 -16.36
C ASP A 177 15.47 -1.80 -16.50
N PRO A 178 14.59 -2.15 -17.45
CA PRO A 178 13.30 -1.49 -17.61
C PRO A 178 12.42 -1.48 -16.35
N LEU A 179 12.59 -2.47 -15.45
CA LEU A 179 11.91 -2.49 -14.15
C LEU A 179 12.42 -1.36 -13.25
N CYS A 180 13.73 -1.15 -13.21
CA CYS A 180 14.33 -0.03 -12.48
C CYS A 180 13.82 1.31 -13.00
N ALA A 181 13.82 1.47 -14.32
CA ALA A 181 13.33 2.68 -14.97
C ALA A 181 11.85 2.99 -14.67
N SER A 182 11.06 1.99 -14.30
CA SER A 182 9.65 2.18 -13.93
C SER A 182 9.44 2.68 -12.50
N LEU A 183 10.47 2.59 -11.65
CA LEU A 183 10.41 3.10 -10.28
C LEU A 183 10.73 4.60 -10.21
N HIS A 184 11.50 5.12 -11.16
CA HIS A 184 11.92 6.51 -11.18
C HIS A 184 11.12 7.33 -12.20
N SER A 185 10.94 8.62 -11.92
CA SER A 185 10.33 9.57 -12.85
C SER A 185 11.41 10.28 -13.66
N GLY A 186 11.26 10.31 -14.98
CA GLY A 186 12.19 10.99 -15.89
C GLY A 186 13.56 10.30 -15.99
N ASP A 187 14.58 11.08 -16.35
CA ASP A 187 15.96 10.59 -16.40
C ASP A 187 16.50 10.40 -14.98
N TYR A 188 16.95 9.19 -14.66
CA TYR A 188 17.57 8.84 -13.39
C TYR A 188 18.96 8.27 -13.61
N ASN A 189 19.83 8.46 -12.61
CA ASN A 189 21.15 7.86 -12.54
C ASN A 189 21.25 7.10 -11.22
N CYS A 190 21.76 5.88 -11.25
CA CYS A 190 22.08 5.14 -10.04
C CYS A 190 23.51 5.43 -9.60
N ASP A 191 23.76 5.37 -8.30
CA ASP A 191 25.11 5.52 -7.74
C ASP A 191 26.03 4.38 -8.22
N SER A 192 25.47 3.19 -8.44
CA SER A 192 26.15 2.05 -9.05
C SER A 192 25.41 1.57 -10.31
N PRO A 193 26.09 1.37 -11.45
CA PRO A 193 25.44 0.87 -12.67
C PRO A 193 24.95 -0.58 -12.54
N GLU A 194 25.50 -1.35 -11.61
CA GLU A 194 25.18 -2.77 -11.38
C GLU A 194 23.96 -2.96 -10.47
N GLN A 195 23.39 -1.88 -9.93
CA GLN A 195 22.35 -1.93 -8.92
C GLN A 195 21.23 -0.93 -9.23
N CYS A 196 20.01 -1.31 -8.88
CA CYS A 196 18.86 -0.45 -8.89
C CYS A 196 18.41 -0.19 -7.46
N ASP A 197 18.58 1.06 -7.02
CA ASP A 197 18.08 1.51 -5.73
C ASP A 197 16.60 1.88 -5.86
N TYR A 198 15.82 1.59 -4.83
CA TYR A 198 14.44 2.06 -4.74
C TYR A 198 14.24 2.83 -3.44
N GLU A 199 13.28 3.74 -3.50
CA GLU A 199 12.70 4.41 -2.34
C GLU A 199 11.19 4.46 -2.55
N VAL A 200 10.45 4.07 -1.52
CA VAL A 200 8.99 4.19 -1.47
C VAL A 200 8.61 4.94 -0.20
N GLU A 201 7.70 5.89 -0.35
CA GLU A 201 7.13 6.69 0.73
C GLU A 201 5.62 6.46 0.77
N TYR A 202 5.07 6.37 1.99
CA TYR A 202 3.66 6.10 2.25
C TYR A 202 2.98 7.33 2.86
N ALA A 203 1.67 7.44 2.66
CA ALA A 203 0.90 8.59 3.12
C ALA A 203 0.92 8.77 4.65
N ASP A 204 1.06 7.67 5.40
CA ASP A 204 1.14 7.68 6.86
C ASP A 204 2.52 8.05 7.40
N GLY A 205 3.44 8.48 6.52
CA GLY A 205 4.81 8.87 6.84
C GLY A 205 5.80 7.71 6.89
N GLY A 206 5.37 6.48 6.60
CA GLY A 206 6.27 5.34 6.48
C GLY A 206 7.12 5.40 5.21
N SER A 207 8.28 4.75 5.23
CA SER A 207 9.09 4.59 4.02
C SER A 207 9.93 3.31 4.04
N SER A 208 10.34 2.87 2.84
CA SER A 208 11.34 1.83 2.67
C SER A 208 12.33 2.21 1.57
N LEU A 209 13.61 2.05 1.88
CA LEU A 209 14.72 2.18 0.95
C LEU A 209 15.51 0.88 0.89
N GLY A 210 15.94 0.53 -0.32
CA GLY A 210 16.64 -0.72 -0.57
C GLY A 210 17.10 -0.87 -2.01
N VAL A 211 17.37 -2.12 -2.40
CA VAL A 211 17.79 -2.49 -3.75
C VAL A 211 16.85 -3.49 -4.37
N LEU A 212 16.68 -3.46 -5.69
CA LEU A 212 15.94 -4.50 -6.39
C LEU A 212 16.79 -5.77 -6.59
N VAL A 213 16.21 -6.90 -6.20
CA VAL A 213 16.77 -8.24 -6.43
C VAL A 213 15.75 -9.11 -7.17
N LYS A 214 16.22 -10.12 -7.91
CA LYS A 214 15.38 -11.14 -8.54
C LYS A 214 15.53 -12.47 -7.80
N ASP A 215 14.42 -13.01 -7.31
CA ASP A 215 14.44 -14.32 -6.64
C ASP A 215 13.14 -15.11 -6.89
N MET A 216 13.11 -16.37 -6.43
CA MET A 216 12.02 -17.31 -6.71
C MET A 216 10.82 -17.10 -5.77
N PHE A 217 9.65 -16.90 -6.35
CA PHE A 217 8.36 -16.89 -5.63
C PHE A 217 7.68 -18.23 -5.82
N SER A 218 7.32 -18.94 -4.75
CA SER A 218 6.58 -20.20 -4.86
C SER A 218 5.07 -19.94 -4.92
N LEU A 219 4.49 -20.14 -6.10
CA LEU A 219 3.07 -19.87 -6.39
C LEU A 219 2.33 -21.17 -6.72
N ASN A 220 1.13 -21.34 -6.16
CA ASN A 220 0.22 -22.41 -6.53
C ASN A 220 -0.87 -21.84 -7.44
N LEU A 221 -0.95 -22.34 -8.66
CA LEU A 221 -1.96 -21.95 -9.62
C LEU A 221 -3.28 -22.69 -9.37
N THR A 222 -4.40 -22.07 -9.74
CA THR A 222 -5.75 -22.63 -9.60
C THR A 222 -5.96 -23.92 -10.39
N ASN A 223 -5.21 -24.13 -11.47
CA ASN A 223 -5.17 -25.36 -12.25
C ASN A 223 -4.34 -26.50 -11.61
N GLY A 224 -3.83 -26.31 -10.39
CA GLY A 224 -3.05 -27.31 -9.64
C GLY A 224 -1.54 -27.30 -9.92
N VAL A 225 -1.06 -26.48 -10.87
CA VAL A 225 0.37 -26.37 -11.17
C VAL A 225 1.06 -25.52 -10.11
N ARG A 226 2.18 -26.01 -9.58
CA ARG A 226 3.10 -25.22 -8.75
C ARG A 226 4.18 -24.60 -9.62
N LEU A 227 4.32 -23.29 -9.57
CA LEU A 227 5.36 -22.54 -10.27
C LEU A 227 6.32 -21.88 -9.28
N ARG A 228 7.54 -21.64 -9.75
CA ARG A 228 8.54 -20.84 -9.04
C ARG A 228 9.09 -19.73 -9.95
N PRO A 229 8.25 -18.77 -10.39
CA PRO A 229 8.73 -17.66 -11.22
C PRO A 229 9.79 -16.87 -10.46
N ARG A 230 10.79 -16.40 -11.20
CA ARG A 230 11.77 -15.44 -10.70
C ARG A 230 11.19 -14.04 -10.90
N LEU A 231 10.93 -13.32 -9.82
CA LEU A 231 10.33 -11.98 -9.83
C LEU A 231 11.28 -10.99 -9.17
N ALA A 232 11.27 -9.75 -9.64
CA ALA A 232 11.97 -8.64 -9.00
C ALA A 232 11.14 -8.07 -7.85
N PHE A 233 11.79 -7.74 -6.73
CA PHE A 233 11.18 -7.10 -5.57
C PHE A 233 12.24 -6.28 -4.81
N GLY A 234 11.77 -5.39 -3.94
CA GLY A 234 12.62 -4.57 -3.09
C GLY A 234 13.19 -5.36 -1.91
N CYS A 235 14.51 -5.40 -1.82
CA CYS A 235 15.25 -5.90 -0.68
C CYS A 235 15.64 -4.72 0.21
N GLY A 236 14.81 -4.46 1.22
CA GLY A 236 14.89 -3.26 2.04
C GLY A 236 15.93 -3.38 3.15
N TYR A 237 16.65 -2.30 3.41
CA TYR A 237 17.62 -2.19 4.52
C TYR A 237 17.51 -0.90 5.33
N ASP A 238 16.59 -0.01 4.95
CA ASP A 238 16.25 1.18 5.73
C ASP A 238 14.73 1.38 5.68
N GLN A 239 14.07 1.23 6.82
CA GLN A 239 12.63 1.35 6.98
C GLN A 239 12.30 2.37 8.08
N VAL A 240 11.53 3.38 7.71
CA VAL A 240 10.92 4.30 8.68
C VAL A 240 9.47 3.85 8.89
N PRO A 241 9.07 3.45 10.10
CA PRO A 241 7.69 3.04 10.36
C PRO A 241 6.75 4.24 10.30
N GLY A 242 5.63 4.08 9.59
CA GLY A 242 4.56 5.07 9.56
C GLY A 242 3.63 5.00 10.77
N ALA A 243 2.69 5.94 10.85
CA ALA A 243 1.70 6.02 11.92
C ALA A 243 0.81 4.77 12.04
N SER A 244 0.63 4.03 10.94
CA SER A 244 -0.16 2.81 10.88
C SER A 244 0.71 1.57 10.70
N SER A 245 1.98 1.59 11.12
CA SER A 245 2.87 0.44 10.92
C SER A 245 2.40 -0.84 11.63
N HIS A 246 2.52 -1.96 10.92
CA HIS A 246 2.13 -3.29 11.39
C HIS A 246 3.35 -4.21 11.51
N PRO A 247 3.33 -5.23 12.40
CA PRO A 247 4.45 -6.15 12.58
C PRO A 247 4.47 -7.20 11.46
N LEU A 248 4.75 -6.76 10.22
CA LEU A 248 4.83 -7.56 9.01
C LEU A 248 6.26 -7.54 8.45
N ASP A 249 6.58 -8.47 7.55
CA ASP A 249 7.92 -8.59 6.96
C ASP A 249 8.16 -7.59 5.81
N GLY A 250 7.09 -6.99 5.30
CA GLY A 250 7.12 -6.02 4.20
C GLY A 250 5.74 -5.79 3.59
N ILE A 251 5.73 -5.28 2.36
CA ILE A 251 4.52 -4.89 1.63
C ILE A 251 4.47 -5.65 0.29
N LEU A 252 3.30 -6.21 0.00
CA LEU A 252 2.95 -6.77 -1.30
C LEU A 252 2.32 -5.66 -2.15
N GLY A 253 3.14 -4.91 -2.88
CA GLY A 253 2.67 -3.91 -3.83
C GLY A 253 1.85 -4.53 -4.96
N LEU A 254 0.61 -4.03 -5.09
CA LEU A 254 -0.42 -4.49 -6.01
C LEU A 254 -0.92 -3.37 -6.94
N GLY A 255 -0.25 -2.23 -6.97
CA GLY A 255 -0.52 -1.15 -7.92
C GLY A 255 -0.36 -1.57 -9.40
N LYS A 256 -0.82 -0.71 -10.31
CA LYS A 256 -0.90 -1.02 -11.76
C LYS A 256 0.42 -0.80 -12.53
N GLY A 257 1.50 -0.44 -11.85
CA GLY A 257 2.80 -0.18 -12.48
C GLY A 257 3.53 -1.43 -12.96
N LYS A 258 4.62 -1.20 -13.70
CA LYS A 258 5.40 -2.28 -14.34
C LYS A 258 6.20 -3.12 -13.35
N SER A 259 6.63 -2.53 -12.24
CA SER A 259 7.36 -3.21 -11.16
C SER A 259 6.47 -4.13 -10.32
N GLY A 260 5.15 -3.96 -10.35
CA GLY A 260 4.21 -4.78 -9.60
C GLY A 260 4.23 -6.26 -9.99
N ILE A 261 4.03 -7.14 -9.01
CA ILE A 261 4.14 -8.58 -9.21
C ILE A 261 3.16 -9.13 -10.25
N VAL A 262 1.97 -8.53 -10.37
CA VAL A 262 0.93 -8.93 -11.34
C VAL A 262 1.39 -8.63 -12.77
N SER A 263 1.96 -7.43 -12.99
CA SER A 263 2.56 -7.03 -14.26
C SER A 263 3.71 -7.96 -14.66
N GLN A 264 4.58 -8.31 -13.71
CA GLN A 264 5.68 -9.24 -13.96
C GLN A 264 5.18 -10.64 -14.32
N LEU A 265 4.21 -11.19 -13.60
CA LEU A 265 3.62 -12.50 -13.89
C LEU A 265 2.90 -12.53 -15.25
N LYS A 266 2.21 -11.45 -15.61
CA LYS A 266 1.61 -11.30 -16.95
C LYS A 266 2.67 -11.28 -18.04
N ASN A 267 3.79 -10.59 -17.84
CA ASN A 267 4.88 -10.56 -18.82
C ASN A 267 5.56 -11.92 -18.99
N GLN A 268 5.49 -12.78 -17.97
CA GLN A 268 5.92 -14.19 -18.04
C GLN A 268 4.84 -15.14 -18.57
N GLY A 269 3.65 -14.63 -18.94
CA GLY A 269 2.54 -15.43 -19.46
C GLY A 269 1.88 -16.35 -18.43
N VAL A 270 1.97 -16.02 -17.13
CA VAL A 270 1.45 -16.87 -16.04
C VAL A 270 -0.02 -16.57 -15.74
N VAL A 271 -0.38 -15.29 -15.64
CA VAL A 271 -1.73 -14.79 -15.33
C VAL A 271 -2.10 -13.63 -16.26
N ARG A 272 -3.39 -13.30 -16.39
CA ARG A 272 -3.81 -12.00 -16.94
C ARG A 272 -3.41 -10.87 -16.01
N ASN A 273 -3.26 -9.65 -16.54
CA ASN A 273 -3.00 -8.47 -15.71
C ASN A 273 -4.28 -8.00 -15.00
N VAL A 274 -4.78 -8.85 -14.11
CA VAL A 274 -5.99 -8.66 -13.31
C VAL A 274 -5.64 -9.08 -11.90
N LEU A 275 -6.15 -8.35 -10.92
CA LEU A 275 -6.09 -8.76 -9.53
C LEU A 275 -7.41 -8.42 -8.85
N GLY A 276 -7.65 -9.03 -7.70
CA GLY A 276 -8.78 -8.65 -6.86
C GLY A 276 -8.69 -9.27 -5.49
N HIS A 277 -9.48 -8.75 -4.57
CA HIS A 277 -9.54 -9.22 -3.20
C HIS A 277 -10.99 -9.29 -2.73
N CYS A 278 -11.20 -10.06 -1.67
CA CYS A 278 -12.46 -10.20 -0.97
C CYS A 278 -12.12 -10.29 0.52
N LEU A 279 -12.30 -9.18 1.23
CA LEU A 279 -12.01 -9.06 2.66
C LEU A 279 -13.25 -9.48 3.46
N SER A 280 -13.13 -10.39 4.42
CA SER A 280 -14.27 -10.76 5.26
C SER A 280 -14.48 -9.75 6.38
N GLY A 281 -15.73 -9.33 6.61
CA GLY A 281 -16.12 -8.55 7.80
C GLY A 281 -15.83 -9.26 9.13
N ARG A 282 -15.56 -10.57 9.08
CA ARG A 282 -15.26 -11.43 10.25
C ARG A 282 -13.77 -11.74 10.39
N GLY A 283 -12.93 -11.15 9.54
CA GLY A 283 -11.50 -11.41 9.47
C GLY A 283 -11.12 -12.45 8.42
N GLY A 284 -9.92 -12.27 7.87
CA GLY A 284 -9.39 -13.03 6.76
C GLY A 284 -10.09 -12.73 5.42
N GLY A 285 -10.02 -13.68 4.50
CA GLY A 285 -10.57 -13.53 3.15
C GLY A 285 -9.67 -14.15 2.11
N PHE A 286 -9.65 -13.58 0.90
CA PHE A 286 -8.70 -14.00 -0.12
C PHE A 286 -8.32 -12.88 -1.10
N LEU A 287 -7.09 -12.95 -1.57
CA LEU A 287 -6.53 -12.17 -2.67
C LEU A 287 -6.33 -13.10 -3.86
N PHE A 288 -6.52 -12.60 -5.08
CA PHE A 288 -6.22 -13.36 -6.29
C PHE A 288 -5.53 -12.52 -7.36
N LEU A 289 -4.68 -13.20 -8.14
CA LEU A 289 -4.01 -12.66 -9.32
C LEU A 289 -4.47 -13.47 -10.54
N GLY A 290 -4.91 -12.81 -11.60
CA GLY A 290 -5.54 -13.39 -12.78
C GLY A 290 -7.08 -13.21 -12.79
N ASP A 291 -7.72 -13.72 -13.83
CA ASP A 291 -9.14 -13.47 -14.17
C ASP A 291 -10.04 -14.71 -14.02
N GLY A 292 -9.53 -15.81 -13.46
CA GLY A 292 -10.24 -17.09 -13.38
C GLY A 292 -11.09 -17.30 -12.11
N ILE A 293 -11.24 -16.28 -11.27
CA ILE A 293 -11.83 -16.41 -9.92
C ILE A 293 -13.29 -15.93 -9.84
N TYR A 294 -13.71 -15.07 -10.74
CA TYR A 294 -15.00 -14.39 -10.65
C TYR A 294 -15.83 -14.55 -11.94
N ASP A 295 -17.15 -14.48 -11.80
CA ASP A 295 -18.08 -14.41 -12.92
C ASP A 295 -18.25 -12.93 -13.33
N SER A 296 -17.60 -12.53 -14.42
CA SER A 296 -17.60 -11.15 -14.91
C SER A 296 -19.00 -10.59 -15.18
N SER A 297 -20.02 -11.45 -15.37
CA SER A 297 -21.41 -11.01 -15.61
C SER A 297 -22.11 -10.50 -14.36
N ARG A 298 -21.59 -10.84 -13.17
CA ARG A 298 -22.14 -10.42 -11.86
C ARG A 298 -21.44 -9.20 -11.27
N VAL A 299 -20.43 -8.69 -11.97
CA VAL A 299 -19.59 -7.59 -11.51
C VAL A 299 -20.12 -6.28 -12.08
N LEU A 300 -20.28 -5.29 -11.21
CA LEU A 300 -20.56 -3.92 -11.59
C LEU A 300 -19.25 -3.23 -11.93
N TRP A 301 -19.09 -2.82 -13.19
CA TRP A 301 -17.85 -2.23 -13.69
C TRP A 301 -17.94 -0.71 -13.82
N THR A 302 -16.80 -0.06 -13.58
CA THR A 302 -16.53 1.34 -13.89
C THR A 302 -15.17 1.45 -14.58
N PRO A 303 -15.00 2.33 -15.58
CA PRO A 303 -13.68 2.65 -16.10
C PRO A 303 -12.81 3.25 -14.99
N MET A 304 -11.53 2.92 -15.02
CA MET A 304 -10.50 3.61 -14.24
C MET A 304 -10.32 5.02 -14.80
N LEU A 305 -10.02 5.98 -13.92
CA LEU A 305 -9.61 7.31 -14.32
C LEU A 305 -8.36 7.19 -15.20
N ARG A 306 -8.40 7.81 -16.40
CA ARG A 306 -7.26 7.82 -17.30
C ARG A 306 -6.07 8.47 -16.61
N ASP A 307 -4.93 7.79 -16.68
CA ASP A 307 -3.68 8.18 -16.07
C ASP A 307 -3.36 9.64 -16.39
N SER A 308 -3.31 10.51 -15.36
CA SER A 308 -2.25 11.52 -15.38
C SER A 308 -0.93 10.74 -15.36
N ILE A 309 0.09 11.26 -16.02
CA ILE A 309 1.32 10.54 -16.41
C ILE A 309 2.02 9.79 -15.24
N ASP A 310 1.69 10.09 -13.98
CA ASP A 310 2.27 9.49 -12.77
C ASP A 310 1.27 8.78 -11.83
N SER A 311 0.01 8.58 -12.24
CA SER A 311 -1.00 7.94 -11.38
C SER A 311 -0.81 6.42 -11.35
N LYS A 312 -0.17 5.89 -10.30
CA LYS A 312 -0.01 4.44 -10.01
C LYS A 312 -1.20 3.83 -9.26
N HIS A 313 -2.09 4.67 -8.75
CA HIS A 313 -3.23 4.28 -7.93
C HIS A 313 -4.45 3.79 -8.74
N TYR A 314 -5.26 2.95 -8.10
CA TYR A 314 -6.56 2.54 -8.62
C TYR A 314 -7.66 3.53 -8.26
N SER A 315 -8.06 4.34 -9.24
CA SER A 315 -9.18 5.29 -9.09
C SER A 315 -10.26 5.03 -10.13
N ALA A 316 -11.52 5.00 -9.69
CA ALA A 316 -12.70 5.00 -10.56
C ALA A 316 -13.14 6.42 -10.98
N GLY A 317 -12.32 7.44 -10.67
CA GLY A 317 -12.59 8.84 -10.98
C GLY A 317 -13.48 9.53 -9.96
N SER A 318 -14.18 10.57 -10.43
CA SER A 318 -15.02 11.41 -9.58
C SER A 318 -16.31 10.70 -9.15
N ALA A 319 -16.60 10.74 -7.86
CA ALA A 319 -17.84 10.25 -7.28
C ALA A 319 -18.58 11.32 -6.49
N GLU A 320 -19.88 11.08 -6.32
CA GLU A 320 -20.74 11.76 -5.38
C GLU A 320 -20.99 10.86 -4.17
N LEU A 321 -20.76 11.40 -2.96
CA LEU A 321 -21.09 10.71 -1.71
C LEU A 321 -22.61 10.81 -1.45
N ILE A 322 -23.24 9.67 -1.17
CA ILE A 322 -24.66 9.52 -0.89
C ILE A 322 -24.83 8.89 0.50
N LEU A 323 -25.77 9.39 1.30
CA LEU A 323 -26.17 8.79 2.58
C LEU A 323 -27.69 8.56 2.58
N GLY A 324 -28.12 7.31 2.79
CA GLY A 324 -29.55 6.98 2.85
C GLY A 324 -30.33 7.42 1.59
N GLY A 325 -29.69 7.36 0.43
CA GLY A 325 -30.25 7.80 -0.86
C GLY A 325 -30.22 9.32 -1.11
N ARG A 326 -29.66 10.13 -0.19
CA ARG A 326 -29.55 11.59 -0.34
C ARG A 326 -28.15 11.99 -0.78
N SER A 327 -28.07 12.84 -1.80
CA SER A 327 -26.81 13.38 -2.34
C SER A 327 -26.19 14.42 -1.41
N SER A 328 -24.89 14.26 -1.12
CA SER A 328 -24.10 15.23 -0.34
C SER A 328 -23.92 16.59 -1.01
N GLY A 329 -24.26 16.72 -2.30
CA GLY A 329 -23.98 17.90 -3.11
C GLY A 329 -22.53 17.99 -3.61
N ASN A 330 -21.61 17.19 -3.06
CA ASN A 330 -20.21 17.13 -3.47
C ASN A 330 -20.05 16.12 -4.61
N LYS A 331 -20.04 16.60 -5.86
CA LYS A 331 -20.17 15.75 -7.05
C LYS A 331 -18.86 15.32 -7.71
N ASN A 332 -17.72 15.82 -7.22
CA ASN A 332 -16.41 15.71 -7.87
C ASN A 332 -15.32 15.22 -6.91
N LEU A 333 -15.63 14.24 -6.05
CA LEU A 333 -14.66 13.68 -5.11
C LEU A 333 -13.86 12.58 -5.81
N ALA A 334 -12.54 12.70 -5.91
CA ALA A 334 -11.70 11.63 -6.42
C ALA A 334 -11.46 10.59 -5.33
N PHE A 335 -11.74 9.32 -5.63
CA PHE A 335 -11.51 8.20 -4.72
C PHE A 335 -10.47 7.24 -5.29
N VAL A 336 -9.58 6.78 -4.42
CA VAL A 336 -8.65 5.67 -4.64
C VAL A 336 -9.13 4.47 -3.84
N PHE A 337 -9.05 3.28 -4.44
CA PHE A 337 -9.28 2.02 -3.74
C PHE A 337 -7.93 1.48 -3.25
N ASP A 338 -7.79 1.32 -1.94
CA ASP A 338 -6.49 1.04 -1.32
C ASP A 338 -6.63 -0.01 -0.21
N SER A 339 -6.16 -1.22 -0.48
CA SER A 339 -6.10 -2.28 0.55
C SER A 339 -4.91 -2.16 1.50
N GLY A 340 -3.99 -1.22 1.26
CA GLY A 340 -2.93 -0.84 2.21
C GLY A 340 -3.43 0.16 3.28
N SER A 341 -4.74 0.41 3.33
CA SER A 341 -5.37 1.35 4.25
C SER A 341 -6.51 0.66 4.99
N SER A 342 -6.37 0.42 6.29
CA SER A 342 -7.37 -0.32 7.08
C SER A 342 -8.72 0.42 7.16
N TYR A 343 -8.67 1.75 7.24
CA TYR A 343 -9.84 2.62 7.35
C TYR A 343 -10.04 3.46 6.09
N THR A 344 -11.26 3.95 5.90
CA THR A 344 -11.55 4.89 4.80
C THR A 344 -11.20 6.29 5.23
N TYR A 345 -10.56 7.06 4.36
CA TYR A 345 -10.19 8.45 4.65
C TYR A 345 -10.88 9.39 3.67
N LEU A 346 -11.52 10.43 4.20
CA LEU A 346 -12.12 11.49 3.42
C LEU A 346 -11.36 12.80 3.61
N GLY A 347 -11.24 13.59 2.56
CA GLY A 347 -10.75 14.96 2.66
C GLY A 347 -11.62 15.79 3.62
N SER A 348 -11.09 16.92 4.10
CA SER A 348 -11.72 17.70 5.18
C SER A 348 -13.20 18.05 4.92
N GLN A 349 -13.52 18.50 3.71
CA GLN A 349 -14.88 18.95 3.37
C GLN A 349 -15.91 17.80 3.28
N PRO A 350 -15.67 16.69 2.55
CA PRO A 350 -16.56 15.54 2.57
C PRO A 350 -16.65 14.88 3.96
N TYR A 351 -15.56 14.80 4.71
CA TYR A 351 -15.55 14.25 6.07
C TYR A 351 -16.48 15.03 7.02
N ARG A 352 -16.33 16.36 7.07
CA ARG A 352 -17.20 17.22 7.90
C ARG A 352 -18.68 17.15 7.49
N SER A 353 -18.94 17.03 6.19
CA SER A 353 -20.30 16.89 5.65
C SER A 353 -20.93 15.58 6.11
N LEU A 354 -20.18 14.48 6.08
CA LEU A 354 -20.59 13.17 6.58
C LEU A 354 -20.92 13.21 8.07
N LEU A 355 -20.05 13.78 8.90
CA LEU A 355 -20.27 13.89 10.36
C LEU A 355 -21.52 14.72 10.70
N TYR A 356 -21.74 15.83 9.99
CA TYR A 356 -22.94 16.65 10.16
C TYR A 356 -24.22 15.84 9.87
N TRP A 357 -24.20 15.02 8.82
CA TRP A 357 -25.33 14.20 8.43
C TRP A 357 -25.58 13.04 9.38
N LEU A 358 -24.53 12.33 9.81
CA LEU A 358 -24.64 11.27 10.81
C LEU A 358 -25.20 11.82 12.12
N THR A 359 -24.68 12.95 12.61
CA THR A 359 -25.21 13.62 13.80
C THR A 359 -26.71 13.92 13.66
N LYS A 360 -27.14 14.42 12.49
CA LYS A 360 -28.56 14.69 12.23
C LYS A 360 -29.40 13.43 12.16
N GLU A 361 -28.89 12.34 11.59
CA GLU A 361 -29.58 11.06 11.49
C GLU A 361 -29.78 10.42 12.87
N LEU A 362 -28.74 10.49 13.71
CA LEU A 362 -28.72 9.91 15.04
C LEU A 362 -29.51 10.74 16.06
N ASN A 363 -29.89 11.98 15.73
CA ASN A 363 -30.70 12.81 16.60
C ASN A 363 -32.06 12.14 16.90
N GLY A 364 -32.40 12.06 18.19
CA GLY A 364 -33.61 11.37 18.68
C GLY A 364 -33.52 9.83 18.70
N LYS A 365 -32.39 9.23 18.29
CA LYS A 365 -32.13 7.79 18.47
C LYS A 365 -31.63 7.50 19.89
N PRO A 366 -31.76 6.27 20.41
CA PRO A 366 -31.29 5.89 21.74
C PRO A 366 -29.76 5.67 21.77
N LEU A 367 -29.00 6.55 21.13
CA LEU A 367 -27.55 6.55 21.05
C LEU A 367 -27.01 7.86 21.61
N ARG A 368 -25.87 7.79 22.30
CA ARG A 368 -25.15 8.96 22.80
C ARG A 368 -23.70 8.88 22.36
N GLU A 369 -23.07 10.01 22.12
CA GLU A 369 -21.64 10.04 21.86
C GLU A 369 -20.86 9.47 23.06
N ALA A 370 -19.88 8.63 22.77
CA ALA A 370 -19.02 7.96 23.73
C ALA A 370 -17.66 8.67 23.77
N THR A 371 -17.62 9.87 24.36
CA THR A 371 -16.42 10.72 24.45
C THR A 371 -15.31 10.11 25.32
N ASP A 372 -15.59 9.03 26.03
CA ASP A 372 -14.67 8.26 26.87
C ASP A 372 -14.06 7.04 26.15
N ASP A 373 -14.39 6.83 24.88
CA ASP A 373 -13.84 5.77 24.03
C ASP A 373 -12.91 6.37 22.98
N ASP A 374 -11.63 6.08 23.11
CA ASP A 374 -10.53 6.55 22.26
C ASP A 374 -10.19 5.56 21.13
N THR A 375 -11.02 4.54 20.90
CA THR A 375 -10.78 3.53 19.85
C THR A 375 -10.73 4.17 18.46
N LEU A 376 -11.65 5.09 18.16
CA LEU A 376 -11.67 5.92 16.95
C LEU A 376 -12.26 7.30 17.30
N PRO A 377 -12.06 8.35 16.48
CA PRO A 377 -12.44 9.72 16.82
C PRO A 377 -13.92 9.93 17.14
N HIS A 378 -14.82 9.13 16.56
CA HIS A 378 -16.25 9.22 16.79
C HIS A 378 -16.84 7.85 17.11
N CYS A 379 -17.37 7.72 18.34
CA CYS A 379 -18.02 6.53 18.85
C CYS A 379 -19.37 6.86 19.47
N TRP A 380 -20.31 5.92 19.41
CA TRP A 380 -21.63 6.02 20.03
C TRP A 380 -21.94 4.81 20.90
N LYS A 381 -22.50 5.08 22.07
CA LYS A 381 -22.94 4.08 23.05
C LYS A 381 -24.46 4.03 23.17
N GLY A 382 -24.97 2.82 23.31
CA GLY A 382 -26.36 2.55 23.65
C GLY A 382 -26.58 2.50 25.16
N ARG A 383 -27.77 2.05 25.57
CA ARG A 383 -28.06 1.75 26.99
C ARG A 383 -27.20 0.61 27.54
N ASN A 384 -26.91 -0.37 26.68
CA ASN A 384 -26.04 -1.51 26.97
C ASN A 384 -24.94 -1.56 25.91
N PRO A 385 -23.76 -2.14 26.23
CA PRO A 385 -22.71 -2.40 25.25
C PRO A 385 -23.21 -3.27 24.09
N PHE A 386 -22.93 -2.85 22.85
CA PHE A 386 -23.22 -3.62 21.65
C PHE A 386 -22.26 -4.80 21.51
N ARG A 387 -22.77 -5.93 21.01
CA ARG A 387 -21.95 -7.12 20.72
C ARG A 387 -21.60 -7.28 19.26
N SER A 388 -22.36 -6.64 18.37
CA SER A 388 -22.17 -6.73 16.92
C SER A 388 -22.77 -5.51 16.22
N ILE A 389 -22.32 -5.25 15.00
CA ILE A 389 -22.86 -4.17 14.17
C ILE A 389 -24.37 -4.37 13.91
N ASN A 390 -24.85 -5.59 13.77
CA ASN A 390 -26.27 -5.90 13.55
C ASN A 390 -27.20 -5.28 14.62
N GLU A 391 -26.73 -5.12 15.86
CA GLU A 391 -27.53 -4.53 16.95
C GLU A 391 -27.75 -3.02 16.76
N VAL A 392 -26.80 -2.35 16.09
CA VAL A 392 -26.76 -0.90 15.93
C VAL A 392 -27.07 -0.44 14.49
N ALA A 393 -26.86 -1.29 13.48
CA ALA A 393 -26.98 -0.98 12.05
C ALA A 393 -28.33 -0.33 11.67
N LYS A 394 -29.43 -0.73 12.33
CA LYS A 394 -30.77 -0.15 12.12
C LYS A 394 -30.86 1.37 12.37
N PHE A 395 -29.91 1.94 13.13
CA PHE A 395 -29.86 3.37 13.43
C PHE A 395 -29.03 4.18 12.42
N PHE A 396 -28.32 3.50 11.52
CA PHE A 396 -27.39 4.09 10.58
C PHE A 396 -27.81 3.78 9.13
N LYS A 397 -27.73 4.76 8.23
CA LYS A 397 -28.07 4.56 6.81
C LYS A 397 -26.87 4.07 6.00
N PRO A 398 -27.08 3.24 4.96
CA PRO A 398 -26.00 2.90 4.05
C PRO A 398 -25.44 4.16 3.39
N LEU A 399 -24.12 4.16 3.23
CA LEU A 399 -23.39 5.09 2.39
C LEU A 399 -23.27 4.54 0.98
N ALA A 400 -23.02 5.42 0.03
CA ALA A 400 -22.73 5.01 -1.32
C ALA A 400 -21.88 6.04 -2.07
N LEU A 401 -21.04 5.53 -2.96
CA LEU A 401 -20.27 6.34 -3.90
C LEU A 401 -20.86 6.15 -5.30
N LYS A 402 -21.43 7.22 -5.84
CA LYS A 402 -21.97 7.23 -7.20
C LYS A 402 -20.96 7.83 -8.15
N PHE A 403 -20.34 6.98 -8.96
CA PHE A 403 -19.31 7.40 -9.89
C PHE A 403 -19.91 8.08 -11.14
N ASN A 404 -19.37 9.25 -11.47
CA ASN A 404 -19.75 10.04 -12.65
C ASN A 404 -18.69 9.84 -13.73
N ASN A 405 -18.77 8.73 -14.45
CA ASN A 405 -17.69 8.21 -15.29
C ASN A 405 -18.04 8.16 -16.79
N GLY A 406 -19.13 8.78 -17.22
CA GLY A 406 -19.53 8.87 -18.63
C GLY A 406 -20.13 7.60 -19.25
N TRP A 407 -20.24 6.49 -18.51
CA TRP A 407 -21.04 5.34 -18.92
C TRP A 407 -22.54 5.60 -18.73
N ARG A 408 -23.38 4.93 -19.54
CA ARG A 408 -24.86 5.05 -19.46
C ARG A 408 -25.40 4.60 -18.09
N SER A 409 -24.78 3.57 -17.51
CA SER A 409 -24.97 3.16 -16.13
C SER A 409 -24.13 4.05 -15.22
N LYS A 410 -24.72 4.53 -14.11
CA LYS A 410 -24.00 5.22 -13.04
C LYS A 410 -23.76 4.21 -11.92
N PRO A 411 -22.65 3.44 -11.95
CA PRO A 411 -22.42 2.40 -10.95
C PRO A 411 -22.31 3.05 -9.57
N GLN A 412 -22.89 2.37 -8.60
CA GLN A 412 -22.88 2.77 -7.21
C GLN A 412 -22.10 1.73 -6.42
N PHE A 413 -21.09 2.17 -5.69
CA PHE A 413 -20.41 1.36 -4.69
C PHE A 413 -21.13 1.58 -3.36
N GLU A 414 -21.90 0.59 -2.92
CA GLU A 414 -22.69 0.68 -1.69
C GLU A 414 -21.84 0.21 -0.50
N ILE A 415 -21.87 1.00 0.58
CA ILE A 415 -21.14 0.74 1.81
C ILE A 415 -22.18 0.65 2.94
N PRO A 416 -22.56 -0.57 3.37
CA PRO A 416 -23.53 -0.74 4.45
C PRO A 416 -22.91 -0.33 5.80
N PRO A 417 -23.70 -0.22 6.89
CA PRO A 417 -23.16 0.11 8.22
C PRO A 417 -21.98 -0.77 8.65
N GLU A 418 -21.99 -2.05 8.29
CA GLU A 418 -20.89 -2.99 8.51
C GLU A 418 -19.59 -2.57 7.81
N GLY A 419 -19.69 -1.86 6.68
CA GLY A 419 -18.55 -1.35 5.91
C GLY A 419 -18.03 0.00 6.36
N TYR A 420 -18.54 0.60 7.44
CA TYR A 420 -17.99 1.84 7.99
C TYR A 420 -18.06 1.96 9.51
N LEU A 421 -18.55 0.94 10.21
CA LEU A 421 -18.61 0.89 11.67
C LEU A 421 -17.85 -0.32 12.20
N ILE A 422 -17.17 -0.12 13.33
CA ILE A 422 -16.64 -1.20 14.16
C ILE A 422 -17.31 -1.20 15.54
N ILE A 423 -17.24 -2.32 16.26
CA ILE A 423 -17.61 -2.37 17.69
C ILE A 423 -16.32 -2.37 18.51
N SER A 424 -16.12 -1.33 19.32
CA SER A 424 -14.96 -1.22 20.20
C SER A 424 -14.97 -2.29 21.31
N LYS A 425 -13.84 -2.49 21.98
CA LYS A 425 -13.74 -3.33 23.19
C LYS A 425 -14.68 -2.90 24.31
N ARG A 426 -15.14 -1.64 24.32
CA ARG A 426 -16.13 -1.12 25.27
C ARG A 426 -17.57 -1.40 24.85
N GLY A 427 -17.78 -2.01 23.67
CA GLY A 427 -19.09 -2.27 23.07
C GLY A 427 -19.75 -1.00 22.53
N ASN A 428 -18.96 -0.04 22.06
CA ASN A 428 -19.47 1.16 21.39
C ASN A 428 -19.33 1.01 19.87
N ALA A 429 -20.26 1.59 19.12
CA ALA A 429 -20.17 1.63 17.67
C ALA A 429 -19.30 2.81 17.26
N CYS A 430 -18.20 2.59 16.54
CA CYS A 430 -17.26 3.64 16.16
C CYS A 430 -17.13 3.78 14.64
N LEU A 431 -17.04 5.02 14.16
CA LEU A 431 -16.95 5.35 12.74
C LEU A 431 -15.54 5.07 12.21
N GLY A 432 -15.40 4.10 11.31
CA GLY A 432 -14.16 3.78 10.60
C GLY A 432 -13.97 4.55 9.28
N ILE A 433 -14.63 5.69 9.16
CA ILE A 433 -14.30 6.71 8.17
C ILE A 433 -13.63 7.85 8.91
N LEU A 434 -12.40 8.20 8.51
CA LEU A 434 -11.51 9.11 9.21
C LEU A 434 -11.18 10.34 8.37
N ASN A 435 -10.58 11.34 9.03
CA ASN A 435 -10.16 12.58 8.41
C ASN A 435 -8.80 12.42 7.72
N GLY A 436 -8.77 12.40 6.40
CA GLY A 436 -7.54 12.23 5.62
C GLY A 436 -6.50 13.33 5.82
N THR A 437 -6.90 14.54 6.27
CA THR A 437 -5.92 15.62 6.50
C THR A 437 -4.99 15.35 7.67
N GLU A 438 -5.37 14.47 8.61
CA GLU A 438 -4.56 14.12 9.78
C GLU A 438 -3.38 13.21 9.41
N ILE A 439 -3.45 12.55 8.25
CA ILE A 439 -2.41 11.68 7.69
C ILE A 439 -1.89 12.19 6.34
N GLY A 440 -1.90 13.51 6.12
CA GLY A 440 -1.27 14.11 4.94
C GLY A 440 -2.00 13.93 3.61
N LEU A 441 -3.17 13.27 3.54
CA LEU A 441 -3.90 13.04 2.28
C LEU A 441 -4.55 14.30 1.69
N GLN A 442 -4.62 15.41 2.44
CA GLN A 442 -5.21 16.68 2.00
C GLN A 442 -6.63 16.53 1.41
N ASN A 443 -6.76 16.55 0.07
CA ASN A 443 -8.02 16.45 -0.68
C ASN A 443 -8.23 15.07 -1.32
N PHE A 444 -7.29 14.14 -1.18
CA PHE A 444 -7.44 12.75 -1.63
C PHE A 444 -8.41 12.01 -0.72
N ASN A 445 -9.25 11.16 -1.32
CA ASN A 445 -10.15 10.28 -0.60
C ASN A 445 -9.74 8.83 -0.90
N VAL A 446 -9.68 8.02 0.15
CA VAL A 446 -9.23 6.63 0.10
C VAL A 446 -10.35 5.75 0.60
N ILE A 447 -10.73 4.77 -0.21
CA ILE A 447 -11.62 3.66 0.18
C ILE A 447 -10.70 2.57 0.70
N GLY A 448 -10.63 2.47 2.03
CA GLY A 448 -9.84 1.46 2.72
C GLY A 448 -10.60 0.15 2.95
N ASP A 449 -9.93 -0.81 3.56
CA ASP A 449 -10.40 -2.17 3.81
C ASP A 449 -11.79 -2.22 4.42
N ILE A 450 -12.06 -1.40 5.43
CA ILE A 450 -13.37 -1.36 6.09
C ILE A 450 -14.53 -1.18 5.11
N SER A 451 -14.37 -0.30 4.11
CA SER A 451 -15.41 -0.05 3.11
C SER A 451 -15.45 -1.10 2.00
N MET A 452 -14.43 -1.96 1.92
CA MET A 452 -14.32 -3.04 0.93
C MET A 452 -14.69 -4.41 1.53
N GLN A 453 -14.96 -4.51 2.83
CA GLN A 453 -15.39 -5.76 3.46
C GLN A 453 -16.68 -6.32 2.85
N ASP A 454 -16.73 -7.64 2.73
CA ASP A 454 -17.79 -8.45 2.13
C ASP A 454 -18.17 -8.04 0.68
N SER A 455 -17.24 -7.36 0.00
CA SER A 455 -17.27 -7.05 -1.41
C SER A 455 -16.05 -7.65 -2.10
N MET A 456 -16.27 -8.34 -3.22
CA MET A 456 -15.18 -8.72 -4.10
C MET A 456 -14.84 -7.53 -4.99
N VAL A 457 -13.68 -6.92 -4.79
CA VAL A 457 -13.17 -5.79 -5.59
C VAL A 457 -12.16 -6.32 -6.60
N ILE A 458 -12.34 -5.99 -7.87
CA ILE A 458 -11.53 -6.45 -8.99
C ILE A 458 -10.93 -5.27 -9.73
N TYR A 459 -9.64 -5.37 -10.07
CA TYR A 459 -8.88 -4.40 -10.85
C TYR A 459 -8.42 -5.07 -12.13
N ASP A 460 -9.07 -4.75 -13.25
CA ASP A 460 -8.74 -5.27 -14.56
C ASP A 460 -7.86 -4.25 -15.29
N ASN A 461 -6.54 -4.43 -15.21
CA ASN A 461 -5.57 -3.51 -15.84
C ASN A 461 -5.60 -3.61 -17.37
N GLU A 462 -6.02 -4.76 -17.91
CA GLU A 462 -6.13 -4.95 -19.37
C GLU A 462 -7.32 -4.17 -19.93
N LYS A 463 -8.46 -4.16 -19.22
CA LYS A 463 -9.66 -3.39 -19.58
C LYS A 463 -9.69 -1.98 -19.02
N LYS A 464 -8.72 -1.62 -18.16
CA LYS A 464 -8.68 -0.35 -17.42
C LYS A 464 -9.98 -0.09 -16.67
N ALA A 465 -10.44 -1.08 -15.91
CA ALA A 465 -11.72 -1.02 -15.20
C ALA A 465 -11.61 -1.57 -13.77
N ILE A 466 -12.30 -0.92 -12.84
CA ILE A 466 -12.52 -1.43 -11.49
C ILE A 466 -13.93 -2.02 -11.45
N GLY A 467 -14.06 -3.18 -10.83
CA GLY A 467 -15.31 -3.90 -10.67
C GLY A 467 -15.57 -4.26 -9.23
N TRP A 468 -16.84 -4.36 -8.85
CA TRP A 468 -17.22 -4.89 -7.54
C TRP A 468 -18.50 -5.70 -7.59
N THR A 469 -18.63 -6.63 -6.65
CA THR A 469 -19.88 -7.36 -6.40
C THR A 469 -19.93 -7.81 -4.94
N ALA A 470 -21.12 -7.86 -4.36
CA ALA A 470 -21.29 -8.41 -3.02
C ALA A 470 -20.93 -9.91 -3.03
N ALA A 471 -20.12 -10.35 -2.07
CA ALA A 471 -19.61 -11.71 -2.05
C ALA A 471 -19.46 -12.23 -0.61
N ASN A 472 -19.57 -13.55 -0.44
CA ASN A 472 -19.19 -14.19 0.82
C ASN A 472 -17.66 -14.39 0.80
N CYS A 473 -16.94 -13.50 1.47
CA CYS A 473 -15.47 -13.51 1.48
C CYS A 473 -14.87 -14.56 2.43
N ASP A 474 -15.68 -15.23 3.26
CA ASP A 474 -15.20 -16.27 4.18
C ASP A 474 -14.81 -17.57 3.48
N ARG A 475 -15.21 -17.73 2.21
CA ARG A 475 -15.02 -18.96 1.44
C ARG A 475 -14.10 -18.67 0.25
N PRO A 476 -12.78 -18.88 0.40
CA PRO A 476 -11.87 -18.76 -0.73
C PRO A 476 -12.32 -19.69 -1.86
N PRO A 477 -12.16 -19.27 -3.13
CA PRO A 477 -12.45 -20.10 -4.29
C PRO A 477 -11.68 -21.41 -4.17
N LYS A 478 -12.37 -22.55 -4.31
CA LYS A 478 -11.68 -23.84 -4.37
C LYS A 478 -10.83 -23.86 -5.63
N SER A 479 -9.51 -24.09 -5.50
CA SER A 479 -8.69 -24.49 -6.64
C SER A 479 -9.37 -25.71 -7.28
N ASN A 480 -9.79 -25.59 -8.54
CA ASN A 480 -10.34 -26.70 -9.28
C ASN A 480 -9.21 -27.70 -9.57
N SER A 481 -8.96 -28.59 -8.62
CA SER A 481 -8.17 -29.81 -8.81
C SER A 481 -8.99 -30.91 -9.51
N ARG A 482 -10.02 -30.55 -10.28
CA ARG A 482 -10.73 -31.51 -11.13
C ARG A 482 -9.93 -31.73 -12.41
N LEU A 483 -9.11 -32.78 -12.36
CA LEU A 483 -8.73 -33.65 -13.47
C LEU A 483 -9.70 -33.53 -14.65
N VAL A 484 -9.21 -33.03 -15.77
CA VAL A 484 -9.72 -33.45 -17.08
C VAL A 484 -8.81 -34.59 -17.49
N MET A 485 -9.36 -35.81 -17.45
CA MET A 485 -8.77 -37.02 -18.03
C MET A 485 -8.48 -36.85 -19.51
#